data_AF-A0A4R7SRW1-F1
#
_entry.id   AF-A0A4R7SRW1-F1
#
_cell.length_a   1.000
_cell.length_b   1.000
_cell.length_c   1.000
_cell.angle_alpha   90.00
_cell.angle_beta   90.00
_cell.angle_gamma   90.00
#
_symmetry.space_group_name_H-M   'P 1'
#
loop_
_entity.id
_entity.type
_entity.pdbx_description
1 polymer ?
#
loop_
_entity_poly.entity_id
_entity_poly.type
_entity_poly.pdbx_seq_one_letter_code
_entity_poly.pdbx_strand_id
1 'polypeptide(L)'
;MSAREEELIAREMLEHPELLGIRLKEKRWAEVAALVRYAQRDVPKELAVTDPALYRTLREQVTRFFLRGGGALNLQKLEQLAAT
;
A
#
# COMPACT_ATOMS: atom_id res chain seq x y z
N MET A 1 14.01 5.88 0.25
CA MET A 1 12.94 6.13 -0.73
C MET A 1 12.32 7.48 -0.45
N SER A 2 12.00 8.23 -1.50
CA SER A 2 11.22 9.45 -1.44
C SER A 2 9.73 9.14 -1.26
N ALA A 3 8.94 10.14 -0.83
CA ALA A 3 7.49 10.01 -0.71
C ALA A 3 6.82 9.64 -2.06
N ARG A 4 7.37 10.11 -3.17
CA ARG A 4 6.86 9.79 -4.51
C ARG A 4 7.11 8.34 -4.90
N GLU A 5 8.29 7.83 -4.60
CA GLU A 5 8.62 6.41 -4.85
C GLU A 5 7.73 5.50 -4.01
N GLU A 6 7.51 5.82 -2.74
CA GLU A 6 6.59 5.08 -1.87
C GLU A 6 5.18 5.00 -2.43
N GLU A 7 4.65 6.13 -2.90
CA GLU A 7 3.32 6.19 -3.51
C GLU A 7 3.23 5.31 -4.76
N LEU A 8 4.22 5.37 -5.65
CA LEU A 8 4.24 4.56 -6.88
C LEU A 8 4.27 3.06 -6.56
N ILE A 9 5.14 2.66 -5.64
CA ILE A 9 5.30 1.28 -5.18
C ILE A 9 3.99 0.77 -4.55
N ALA A 10 3.36 1.59 -3.70
CA ALA A 10 2.11 1.22 -3.05
C ALA A 10 0.97 1.08 -4.06
N ARG A 11 0.84 2.03 -4.99
CA ARG A 11 -0.21 2.00 -6.03
C ARG A 11 -0.05 0.79 -6.95
N GLU A 12 1.17 0.46 -7.34
CA GLU A 12 1.46 -0.74 -8.13
C GLU A 12 1.04 -2.02 -7.38
N MET A 13 1.36 -2.16 -6.09
CA MET A 13 0.94 -3.34 -5.31
C MET A 13 -0.56 -3.41 -5.06
N LEU A 14 -1.23 -2.27 -4.96
CA LEU A 14 -2.68 -2.21 -4.84
C LEU A 14 -3.37 -2.64 -6.14
N GLU A 15 -2.78 -2.32 -7.28
CA GLU A 15 -3.22 -2.76 -8.61
C GLU A 15 -2.90 -4.23 -8.89
N HIS A 16 -1.75 -4.71 -8.41
CA HIS A 16 -1.22 -6.06 -8.57
C HIS A 16 -0.98 -6.74 -7.22
N PRO A 17 -2.02 -7.23 -6.52
CA PRO A 17 -1.90 -7.73 -5.15
C PRO A 17 -0.96 -8.94 -4.97
N GLU A 18 -0.70 -9.69 -6.04
CA GLU A 18 0.29 -10.77 -6.09
C GLU A 18 1.71 -10.29 -5.72
N LEU A 19 2.01 -9.01 -6.00
CA LEU A 19 3.31 -8.40 -5.67
C LEU A 19 3.56 -8.37 -4.16
N LEU A 20 2.52 -8.35 -3.32
CA LEU A 20 2.70 -8.43 -1.87
C LEU A 20 3.38 -9.73 -1.47
N GLY A 21 2.92 -10.87 -2.00
CA GLY A 21 3.52 -12.17 -1.70
C GLY A 21 4.96 -12.27 -2.21
N ILE A 22 5.24 -11.70 -3.38
CA ILE A 22 6.58 -11.66 -3.97
C ILE A 22 7.53 -10.81 -3.11
N ARG A 23 7.16 -9.57 -2.79
CA ARG A 23 7.98 -8.63 -2.02
C ARG A 23 8.22 -9.10 -0.59
N LEU A 24 7.26 -9.80 0.02
CA LEU A 24 7.45 -10.49 1.30
C LEU A 24 8.52 -11.59 1.22
N LYS A 25 8.49 -12.43 0.16
CA LYS A 25 9.49 -13.50 -0.05
C LYS A 25 10.88 -12.94 -0.32
N GLU A 26 10.96 -11.88 -1.11
CA GLU A 26 12.20 -11.17 -1.43
C GLU A 26 12.72 -10.30 -0.28
N LYS A 27 12.00 -10.24 0.84
CA LYS A 27 12.37 -9.41 2.01
C LYS A 27 12.49 -7.93 1.66
N ARG A 28 11.70 -7.43 0.71
CA ARG A 28 11.65 -6.01 0.31
C ARG A 28 10.83 -5.22 1.32
N TRP A 29 11.29 -5.17 2.56
CA TRP A 29 10.53 -4.66 3.71
C TRP A 29 10.14 -3.20 3.58
N ALA A 30 11.02 -2.38 2.99
CA ALA A 30 10.73 -0.96 2.75
C ALA A 30 9.50 -0.76 1.84
N GLU A 31 9.31 -1.63 0.85
CA GLU A 31 8.20 -1.54 -0.10
C GLU A 31 6.89 -2.04 0.51
N VAL A 32 6.97 -3.13 1.27
CA VAL A 32 5.81 -3.62 2.03
C VAL A 32 5.38 -2.58 3.07
N ALA A 33 6.33 -1.92 3.74
CA ALA A 33 6.04 -0.81 4.65
C ALA A 33 5.38 0.37 3.91
N ALA A 34 5.87 0.73 2.72
CA ALA A 34 5.27 1.78 1.90
C ALA A 34 3.81 1.47 1.53
N LEU A 35 3.50 0.23 1.12
CA LEU A 35 2.13 -0.22 0.87
C LEU A 35 1.25 -0.10 2.12
N VAL A 36 1.71 -0.64 3.25
CA VAL A 36 0.93 -0.63 4.50
C VAL A 36 0.66 0.81 4.95
N ARG A 37 1.66 1.68 4.90
CA ARG A 37 1.53 3.09 5.24
C ARG A 37 0.55 3.82 4.33
N TYR A 38 0.61 3.56 3.03
CA TYR A 38 -0.31 4.14 2.06
C TYR A 38 -1.75 3.68 2.31
N ALA A 39 -1.96 2.37 2.50
CA ALA A 39 -3.28 1.82 2.76
C ALA A 39 -3.89 2.31 4.08
N GLN A 40 -3.08 2.52 5.13
CA GLN A 40 -3.53 3.06 6.42
C GLN A 40 -3.94 4.54 6.35
N ARG A 41 -3.32 5.34 5.47
CA ARG A 41 -3.70 6.74 5.24
C ARG A 41 -5.03 6.88 4.50
N ASP A 42 -5.44 5.81 3.81
CA ASP A 42 -6.65 5.73 3.00
C ASP A 42 -6.65 6.75 1.84
N VAL A 43 -7.68 6.70 1.00
CA VAL A 43 -7.79 7.55 -0.20
C VAL A 43 -8.30 8.96 0.17
N PRO A 44 -7.64 10.04 -0.30
CA PRO A 44 -8.09 11.41 -0.08
C PRO A 44 -9.54 11.62 -0.50
N LYS A 45 -10.35 12.26 0.34
CA LYS A 45 -11.79 12.46 0.08
C LYS A 45 -12.03 13.50 -0.99
N GLU A 46 -11.10 14.42 -1.20
CA GLU A 46 -11.14 15.46 -2.23
C GLU A 46 -11.21 14.84 -3.63
N LEU A 47 -10.57 13.68 -3.83
CA LEU A 47 -10.66 12.92 -5.07
C LEU A 47 -12.09 12.47 -5.38
N ALA A 48 -12.95 12.26 -4.38
CA ALA A 48 -14.35 11.91 -4.63
C ALA A 48 -15.10 13.00 -5.41
N VAL A 49 -14.59 14.25 -5.38
CA VAL A 49 -15.14 15.40 -6.11
C VAL A 49 -14.34 15.68 -7.38
N THR A 50 -13.00 15.71 -7.31
CA THR A 50 -12.16 16.10 -8.44
C THR A 50 -11.95 14.99 -9.47
N ASP A 51 -11.92 13.73 -9.02
CA ASP A 51 -11.82 12.54 -9.88
C ASP A 51 -12.54 11.33 -9.24
N PRO A 52 -13.87 11.25 -9.37
CA PRO A 52 -14.67 10.21 -8.74
C PRO A 52 -14.37 8.79 -9.27
N ALA A 53 -13.80 8.67 -10.47
CA ALA A 53 -13.41 7.37 -11.03
C ALA A 53 -12.17 6.86 -10.29
N LEU A 54 -11.12 7.69 -10.21
CA LEU A 54 -9.90 7.36 -9.50
C LEU A 54 -10.16 7.07 -8.01
N TYR A 55 -11.00 7.88 -7.36
CA TYR A 55 -11.37 7.65 -5.96
C TYR A 55 -11.96 6.26 -5.75
N ARG A 56 -12.93 5.86 -6.57
CA ARG A 56 -13.58 4.54 -6.48
C ARG A 56 -12.58 3.40 -6.69
N THR A 57 -11.73 3.50 -7.71
CA THR A 57 -10.70 2.49 -7.99
C THR A 57 -9.75 2.32 -6.81
N LEU A 58 -9.18 3.41 -6.29
CA LEU A 58 -8.25 3.34 -5.17
C LEU A 58 -8.93 2.81 -3.90
N ARG A 59 -10.17 3.24 -3.61
CA ARG A 59 -10.91 2.76 -2.43
C ARG A 59 -11.18 1.27 -2.53
N GLU A 60 -11.54 0.78 -3.70
CA GLU A 60 -11.75 -0.64 -3.93
C GLU A 60 -10.45 -1.44 -3.72
N GLN A 61 -9.33 -0.97 -4.26
CA GLN A 61 -8.03 -1.63 -4.08
C GLN A 61 -7.61 -1.68 -2.61
N VAL A 62 -7.70 -0.55 -1.88
CA VAL A 62 -7.39 -0.49 -0.44
C VAL A 62 -8.31 -1.44 0.34
N THR A 63 -9.60 -1.48 -0.01
CA THR A 63 -10.56 -2.42 0.61
C THR A 63 -10.15 -3.86 0.38
N ARG A 64 -9.81 -4.24 -0.86
CA ARG A 64 -9.34 -5.58 -1.21
C ARG A 64 -8.06 -5.96 -0.47
N PHE A 65 -7.14 -5.01 -0.29
CA PHE A 65 -5.92 -5.22 0.49
C PHE A 65 -6.25 -5.62 1.94
N PHE A 66 -7.15 -4.91 2.61
CA PHE A 66 -7.55 -5.24 3.97
C PHE A 66 -8.34 -6.56 4.05
N LEU A 67 -9.27 -6.81 3.11
CA LEU A 67 -10.02 -8.07 3.04
C LEU A 67 -9.12 -9.29 2.85
N ARG A 68 -7.97 -9.14 2.20
CA ARG A 68 -6.95 -10.19 2.02
C ARG A 68 -5.99 -10.33 3.20
N GLY A 69 -6.28 -9.69 4.33
CA GLY A 69 -5.48 -9.78 5.54
C GLY A 69 -4.32 -8.79 5.62
N GLY A 70 -4.25 -7.81 4.71
CA GLY A 70 -3.23 -6.76 4.74
C GLY A 70 -3.21 -5.96 6.06
N GLY A 71 -4.35 -5.89 6.76
CA GLY A 71 -4.46 -5.28 8.09
C GLY A 71 -3.72 -6.02 9.21
N ALA A 72 -3.29 -7.27 8.99
CA ALA A 72 -2.50 -8.03 9.96
C ALA A 72 -1.00 -7.70 9.92
N LEU A 73 -0.55 -6.94 8.90
CA LEU A 73 0.86 -6.55 8.77
C LEU A 73 1.23 -5.47 9.79
N ASN A 74 2.28 -5.72 10.56
CA ASN A 74 2.79 -4.78 11.55
C ASN A 74 3.75 -3.78 10.89
N LEU A 75 3.30 -2.56 10.64
CA LEU A 75 4.08 -1.49 10.01
C LEU A 75 5.39 -1.22 10.75
N GLN A 76 5.34 -1.06 12.09
CA GLN A 76 6.52 -0.78 12.90
C GLN A 76 7.59 -1.88 12.74
N LYS A 77 7.16 -3.14 12.70
CA LYS A 77 8.09 -4.27 12.50
C LYS A 77 8.71 -4.25 11.10
N LEU A 78 7.93 -3.94 10.06
CA LEU A 78 8.43 -3.83 8.69
C LEU A 78 9.45 -2.68 8.56
N GLU A 79 9.20 -1.55 9.21
CA GLU A 79 10.12 -0.40 9.23
C GLU A 79 11.44 -0.74 9.94
N GLN A 80 11.40 -1.49 11.05
CA GLN A 80 12.60 -1.99 11.72
C GLN A 80 13.42 -2.92 10.81
N LEU A 81 12.75 -3.85 10.11
CA LEU A 81 13.40 -4.78 9.19
C LEU A 81 13.99 -4.07 7.96
N ALA A 82 13.38 -2.97 7.53
CA ALA A 82 13.88 -2.15 6.42
C ALA A 82 15.11 -1.31 6.79
N ALA A 83 15.31 -1.02 8.08
CA ALA A 83 16.43 -0.26 8.60
C ALA A 83 17.66 -1.14 8.94
N THR A 84 17.55 -2.45 8.75
CA THR A 84 18.61 -3.45 9.01
C THR A 84 19.30 -3.82 7.71
#